data_AF-A0A2R6NBL2-F1
#
_entry.id   AF-A0A2R6NBL2-F1
#
_cell.length_a   1.000
_cell.length_b   1.000
_cell.length_c   1.000
_cell.angle_alpha   90.00
_cell.angle_beta   90.00
_cell.angle_gamma   90.00
#
_symmetry.space_group_name_H-M   'P 1'
#
loop_
_entity.id
_entity.type
_entity.pdbx_description
1 polymer ?
#
loop_
_entity_poly.entity_id
_entity_poly.type
_entity_poly.pdbx_seq_one_letter_code
_entity_poly.pdbx_strand_id
1 'polypeptide(L)'
;MGVEEADLTVEQRPESIHSMSTSYNEALATRPFKHRIDKRDRRAVGERLTVLEYAPDIYQVYSEAGEEYLVETRAPSCTCPDFRYREADCKHIRRARIEAGEYDLDGLATEIDDAIDTLDNRLANLAAQRSELVGFRREVDRLRDGTDE
;
A
#
# COMPACT_ATOMS: atom_id res chain seq x y z
N MET A 1 8.42 71.57 -2.57
CA MET A 1 7.01 71.41 -2.96
C MET A 1 7.02 70.45 -4.14
N GLY A 2 6.37 69.28 -4.02
CA GLY A 2 6.42 68.14 -4.97
C GLY A 2 7.45 67.07 -4.54
N VAL A 3 7.16 66.06 -3.70
CA VAL A 3 6.35 64.81 -3.86
C VAL A 3 6.68 64.01 -5.13
N GLU A 4 7.41 62.90 -4.98
CA GLU A 4 6.97 61.49 -5.20
C GLU A 4 7.05 61.12 -6.70
N GLU A 5 7.56 59.96 -7.13
CA GLU A 5 7.22 58.60 -6.71
C GLU A 5 8.38 57.62 -6.90
N ALA A 6 8.26 56.51 -6.16
CA ALA A 6 9.14 55.37 -6.10
C ALA A 6 9.17 54.56 -7.40
N ASP A 7 10.36 54.15 -7.83
CA ASP A 7 10.54 52.95 -8.63
C ASP A 7 11.04 51.84 -7.69
N LEU A 8 10.10 51.31 -6.92
CA LEU A 8 10.31 50.13 -6.08
C LEU A 8 10.04 48.90 -6.95
N THR A 9 11.13 48.23 -7.26
CA THR A 9 11.22 46.86 -7.78
C THR A 9 10.03 45.99 -7.37
N VAL A 10 9.27 45.53 -8.35
CA VAL A 10 8.34 44.41 -8.19
C VAL A 10 9.16 43.19 -7.77
N GLU A 11 9.19 42.91 -6.48
CA GLU A 11 9.73 41.67 -5.93
C GLU A 11 9.01 40.49 -6.57
N GLN A 12 9.76 39.74 -7.36
CA GLN A 12 9.38 38.46 -7.92
C GLN A 12 8.97 37.53 -6.77
N ARG A 13 7.66 37.23 -6.69
CA ARG A 13 7.15 36.18 -5.80
C ARG A 13 7.81 34.86 -6.22
N PRO A 14 8.42 34.07 -5.32
CA PRO A 14 9.08 32.84 -5.71
C PRO A 14 8.03 31.79 -6.07
N GLU A 15 7.83 31.55 -7.37
CA GLU A 15 7.00 30.46 -7.92
C GLU A 15 7.52 29.04 -7.56
N SER A 16 8.67 28.96 -6.92
CA SER A 16 9.42 27.73 -6.69
C SER A 16 8.92 26.87 -5.52
N ILE A 17 8.27 27.44 -4.49
CA ILE A 17 7.81 26.65 -3.33
C ILE A 17 6.48 25.93 -3.64
N HIS A 18 5.59 26.55 -4.42
CA HIS A 18 4.29 25.99 -4.75
C HIS A 18 4.44 24.77 -5.69
N SER A 19 5.31 24.88 -6.71
CA SER A 19 5.58 23.83 -7.69
C SER A 19 6.13 22.53 -7.06
N MET A 20 7.05 22.63 -6.10
CA MET A 20 7.56 21.44 -5.39
C MET A 20 6.51 20.81 -4.46
N SER A 21 5.68 21.64 -3.81
CA SER A 21 4.62 21.14 -2.91
C SER A 21 3.54 20.37 -3.68
N THR A 22 3.18 20.82 -4.88
CA THR A 22 2.19 20.14 -5.74
C THR A 22 2.74 18.81 -6.24
N SER A 23 3.98 18.77 -6.72
CA SER A 23 4.66 17.54 -7.16
C SER A 23 4.80 16.51 -6.03
N TYR A 24 5.14 16.96 -4.82
CA TYR A 24 5.27 16.09 -3.65
C TYR A 24 3.92 15.54 -3.19
N ASN A 25 2.88 16.37 -3.17
CA ASN A 25 1.53 15.97 -2.77
C ASN A 25 0.87 15.03 -3.80
N GLU A 26 1.10 15.25 -5.10
CA GLU A 26 0.61 14.40 -6.18
C GLU A 26 1.28 13.01 -6.17
N ALA A 27 2.57 12.96 -5.86
CA ALA A 27 3.32 11.73 -5.67
C ALA A 27 2.89 10.94 -4.41
N LEU A 28 2.34 11.61 -3.39
CA LEU A 28 1.75 10.94 -2.22
C LEU A 28 0.32 10.47 -2.48
N ALA A 29 -0.48 11.24 -3.22
CA ALA A 29 -1.85 10.88 -3.58
C ALA A 29 -1.94 9.63 -4.48
N THR A 30 -0.91 9.36 -5.28
CA THR A 30 -0.81 8.18 -6.16
C THR A 30 -0.13 6.98 -5.53
N ARG A 31 0.42 7.10 -4.30
CA ARG A 31 1.08 5.97 -3.64
C ARG A 31 0.04 5.10 -2.93
N PRO A 32 -0.10 3.82 -3.32
CA PRO A 32 -1.02 2.91 -2.65
C PRO A 32 -0.62 2.75 -1.18
N PHE A 33 -1.62 2.59 -0.32
CA PHE A 33 -1.41 2.25 1.09
C PHE A 33 -0.50 1.02 1.20
N LYS A 34 0.70 1.21 1.76
CA LYS A 34 1.61 0.11 2.07
C LYS A 34 1.27 -0.45 3.45
N HIS A 35 0.58 -1.59 3.44
CA HIS A 35 0.43 -2.43 4.63
C HIS A 35 1.74 -3.19 4.93
N ARG A 36 1.89 -3.66 6.17
CA ARG A 36 3.12 -4.30 6.67
C ARG A 36 3.20 -5.80 6.43
N ILE A 37 2.10 -6.43 6.01
CA ILE A 37 2.03 -7.87 5.71
C ILE A 37 3.15 -8.27 4.75
N ASP A 38 3.94 -9.28 5.13
CA ASP A 38 5.08 -9.73 4.34
C ASP A 38 4.65 -10.12 2.92
N LYS A 39 5.50 -9.77 1.94
CA LYS A 39 5.19 -10.04 0.53
C LYS A 39 5.00 -11.53 0.27
N ARG A 40 5.73 -12.41 0.94
CA ARG A 40 5.66 -13.86 0.76
C ARG A 40 4.42 -14.43 1.43
N ASP A 41 3.95 -13.86 2.54
CA ASP A 41 2.67 -14.24 3.16
C ASP A 41 1.50 -13.92 2.26
N ARG A 42 1.46 -12.69 1.73
CA ARG A 42 0.44 -12.29 0.75
C ARG A 42 0.37 -13.23 -0.44
N ARG A 43 1.53 -13.65 -0.96
CA ARG A 43 1.61 -14.57 -2.10
C ARG A 43 1.27 -16.00 -1.69
N ALA A 44 1.71 -16.43 -0.51
CA ALA A 44 1.38 -17.74 0.01
C ALA A 44 -0.12 -17.90 0.13
N VAL A 45 -0.84 -16.95 0.76
CA VAL A 45 -2.31 -17.03 0.93
C VAL A 45 -3.10 -16.67 -0.33
N GLY A 46 -2.63 -15.71 -1.13
CA GLY A 46 -3.40 -15.10 -2.21
C GLY A 46 -3.22 -15.75 -3.60
N GLU A 47 -2.10 -16.44 -3.85
CA GLU A 47 -1.89 -17.13 -5.12
C GLU A 47 -2.49 -18.54 -5.10
N ARG A 48 -2.94 -19.02 -6.26
CA ARG A 48 -3.41 -20.40 -6.42
C ARG A 48 -2.21 -21.35 -6.43
N LEU A 49 -2.05 -22.08 -5.33
CA LEU A 49 -1.01 -23.09 -5.14
C LEU A 49 -1.69 -24.41 -4.75
N THR A 50 -1.32 -25.50 -5.40
CA THR A 50 -1.75 -26.84 -5.01
C THR A 50 -0.64 -27.50 -4.22
N VAL A 51 -0.94 -28.00 -3.02
CA VAL A 51 0.03 -28.68 -2.15
C VAL A 51 -0.39 -30.13 -2.01
N LEU A 52 0.53 -31.04 -2.30
CA LEU A 52 0.38 -32.47 -2.09
C LEU A 52 1.48 -32.95 -1.15
N GLU A 53 1.12 -33.69 -0.11
CA GLU A 53 2.10 -34.35 0.74
C GLU A 53 2.78 -35.48 -0.07
N TYR A 54 4.11 -35.42 -0.15
CA TYR A 54 4.93 -36.39 -0.87
C TYR A 54 5.56 -37.41 0.10
N ALA A 55 6.02 -36.92 1.25
CA ALA A 55 6.53 -37.71 2.38
C ALA A 55 6.35 -36.87 3.67
N PRO A 56 6.59 -37.43 4.88
CA PRO A 56 6.47 -36.66 6.11
C PRO A 56 7.30 -35.37 6.05
N ASP A 57 6.66 -34.24 6.32
CA ASP A 57 7.22 -32.87 6.26
C ASP A 57 7.72 -32.42 4.86
N ILE A 58 7.46 -33.21 3.80
CA ILE A 58 7.89 -32.96 2.42
C ILE A 58 6.66 -32.88 1.49
N TYR A 59 6.57 -31.77 0.77
CA TYR A 59 5.41 -31.45 -0.08
C TYR A 59 5.83 -31.15 -1.51
N GLN A 60 5.02 -31.57 -2.47
CA GLN A 60 5.03 -31.08 -3.84
C GLN A 60 4.05 -29.91 -3.95
N VAL A 61 4.58 -28.74 -4.32
CA VAL A 61 3.79 -27.53 -4.52
C VAL A 61 3.76 -27.16 -5.99
N TYR A 62 2.57 -27.13 -6.57
CA TYR A 62 2.32 -26.70 -7.94
C TYR A 62 1.85 -25.25 -7.95
N SER A 63 2.52 -24.42 -8.75
CA SER A 63 2.08 -23.05 -9.01
C SER A 63 1.00 -23.01 -10.08
N GLU A 64 0.27 -21.89 -10.15
CA GLU A 64 -0.70 -21.63 -11.23
C GLU A 64 -0.09 -21.73 -12.63
N ALA A 65 1.20 -21.43 -12.79
CA ALA A 65 1.92 -21.55 -14.05
C ALA A 65 2.29 -23.01 -14.41
N GLY A 66 1.95 -23.98 -13.56
CA GLY A 66 2.28 -25.40 -13.76
C GLY A 66 3.67 -25.81 -13.25
N GLU A 67 4.46 -24.88 -12.71
CA GLU A 67 5.76 -25.20 -12.12
C GLU A 67 5.60 -26.00 -10.82
N GLU A 68 6.40 -27.05 -10.68
CA GLU A 68 6.47 -27.90 -9.49
C GLU A 68 7.68 -27.53 -8.63
N TYR A 69 7.48 -27.49 -7.31
CA TYR A 69 8.55 -27.31 -6.35
C TYR A 69 8.43 -28.34 -5.22
N LEU A 70 9.50 -29.07 -4.96
CA LEU A 70 9.67 -29.84 -3.74
C LEU A 70 10.00 -28.90 -2.58
N VAL A 71 9.30 -29.07 -1.46
CA VAL A 71 9.34 -28.23 -0.27
C VAL A 71 9.48 -29.12 0.96
N GLU A 72 10.38 -28.76 1.88
CA GLU A 72 10.49 -29.35 3.21
C GLU A 72 10.13 -28.28 4.25
N THR A 73 9.20 -28.58 5.17
CA THR A 73 8.72 -27.59 6.15
C THR A 73 9.53 -27.58 7.44
N ARG A 74 9.98 -28.76 7.88
CA ARG A 74 10.71 -28.99 9.14
C ARG A 74 12.16 -28.48 9.12
N ALA A 75 12.94 -28.88 8.12
CA ALA A 75 14.24 -28.31 7.80
C ALA A 75 14.03 -27.41 6.57
N PRO A 76 13.68 -26.12 6.75
CA PRO A 76 12.98 -25.36 5.74
C PRO A 76 13.79 -25.30 4.45
N SER A 77 13.31 -25.93 3.39
CA SER A 77 13.99 -25.99 2.11
C SER A 77 12.99 -25.96 0.96
N CYS A 78 13.38 -25.36 -0.16
CA CYS A 78 12.54 -25.35 -1.35
C CYS A 78 13.38 -25.28 -2.62
N THR A 79 12.99 -26.05 -3.62
CA THR A 79 13.62 -26.08 -4.95
C THR A 79 13.34 -24.84 -5.80
N CYS A 80 12.47 -23.93 -5.35
CA CYS A 80 12.15 -22.73 -6.10
C CYS A 80 13.32 -21.72 -6.18
N PRO A 81 13.38 -20.89 -7.24
CA PRO A 81 14.43 -19.88 -7.36
C PRO A 81 14.48 -18.89 -6.19
N ASP A 82 13.33 -18.51 -5.62
CA ASP A 82 13.26 -17.56 -4.50
C ASP A 82 14.06 -18.06 -3.29
N PHE A 83 13.86 -19.33 -2.90
CA PHE A 83 14.61 -19.94 -1.82
C PHE A 83 16.09 -20.14 -2.21
N ARG A 84 16.38 -20.65 -3.41
CA ARG A 84 17.76 -20.88 -3.87
C ARG A 84 18.65 -19.62 -3.83
N TYR A 85 18.10 -18.45 -4.10
CA TYR A 85 18.87 -17.20 -4.10
C TYR A 85 18.88 -16.46 -2.75
N ARG A 86 17.89 -16.70 -1.89
CA ARG A 86 17.69 -15.90 -0.67
C ARG A 86 17.81 -16.69 0.63
N GLU A 87 17.73 -18.03 0.56
CA GLU A 87 17.78 -18.95 1.70
C GLU A 87 16.82 -18.53 2.84
N ALA A 88 15.65 -18.03 2.45
CA ALA A 88 14.62 -17.53 3.35
C ALA A 88 13.28 -18.19 3.00
N ASP A 89 12.38 -18.26 3.99
CA ASP A 89 11.04 -18.86 3.84
C ASP A 89 10.25 -18.24 2.68
N CYS A 90 10.32 -18.92 1.55
CA CYS A 90 9.64 -18.54 0.32
C CYS A 90 8.12 -18.75 0.47
N LYS A 91 7.35 -18.24 -0.50
CA LYS A 91 5.88 -18.42 -0.50
C LYS A 91 5.45 -19.89 -0.47
N HIS A 92 6.24 -20.81 -1.05
CA HIS A 92 5.89 -22.23 -1.12
C HIS A 92 6.06 -22.92 0.23
N ILE A 93 7.12 -22.60 0.99
CA ILE A 93 7.31 -23.10 2.36
C ILE A 93 6.16 -22.62 3.25
N ARG A 94 5.85 -21.32 3.18
CA ARG A 94 4.74 -20.71 3.94
C ARG A 94 3.41 -21.38 3.59
N ARG A 95 3.11 -21.57 2.30
CA ARG A 95 1.92 -22.27 1.84
C ARG A 95 1.89 -23.74 2.32
N ALA A 96 2.99 -24.47 2.22
CA ALA A 96 3.04 -25.86 2.69
C ALA A 96 2.76 -25.95 4.20
N ARG A 97 3.34 -25.06 5.02
CA ARG A 97 3.03 -24.97 6.46
C ARG A 97 1.58 -24.63 6.73
N ILE A 98 0.95 -23.78 5.92
CA ILE A 98 -0.48 -23.46 6.04
C ILE A 98 -1.31 -24.74 5.88
N GLU A 99 -1.07 -25.51 4.81
CA GLU A 99 -1.83 -26.75 4.54
C GLU A 99 -1.52 -27.85 5.56
N ALA A 100 -0.30 -27.85 6.12
CA ALA A 100 0.11 -28.74 7.20
C ALA A 100 -0.45 -28.34 8.58
N GLY A 101 -1.07 -27.16 8.72
CA GLY A 101 -1.53 -26.64 10.01
C GLY A 101 -0.41 -26.13 10.94
N GLU A 102 0.77 -25.86 10.39
CA GLU A 102 1.98 -25.41 11.10
C GLU A 102 2.19 -23.89 11.01
N TYR A 103 1.27 -23.17 10.38
CA TYR A 103 1.35 -21.72 10.17
C TYR A 103 0.35 -20.97 11.04
N ASP A 104 0.79 -19.89 11.67
CA ASP A 104 -0.07 -19.02 12.49
C ASP A 104 -0.99 -18.16 11.60
N LEU A 105 -2.12 -18.75 11.20
CA LEU A 105 -3.16 -18.06 10.42
C LEU A 105 -3.92 -17.03 11.26
N ASP A 106 -4.05 -17.24 12.57
CA ASP A 106 -4.77 -16.31 13.45
C ASP A 106 -3.97 -15.02 13.66
N GLY A 107 -2.66 -15.13 13.84
CA GLY A 107 -1.74 -13.99 13.87
C GLY A 107 -1.76 -13.22 12.56
N LEU A 108 -1.69 -13.93 11.42
CA LEU A 108 -1.77 -13.29 10.10
C LEU A 108 -3.13 -12.60 9.87
N ALA A 109 -4.23 -13.22 10.29
CA ALA A 109 -5.56 -12.62 10.20
C ALA A 109 -5.66 -11.34 11.03
N THR A 110 -5.14 -11.35 12.26
CA THR A 110 -5.06 -10.16 13.12
C THR A 110 -4.28 -9.03 12.45
N GLU A 111 -3.12 -9.32 11.85
CA GLU A 111 -2.36 -8.30 11.13
C GLU A 111 -3.11 -7.71 9.92
N ILE A 112 -3.88 -8.55 9.21
CA ILE A 112 -4.71 -8.12 8.09
C ILE A 112 -5.83 -7.22 8.57
N ASP A 113 -6.52 -7.59 9.65
CA ASP A 113 -7.61 -6.79 10.25
C ASP A 113 -7.09 -5.42 10.72
N ASP A 114 -5.95 -5.38 11.41
CA ASP A 114 -5.30 -4.12 11.81
C ASP A 114 -4.98 -3.21 10.60
N ALA A 115 -4.56 -3.83 9.49
CA ALA A 115 -4.28 -3.10 8.26
C ALA A 115 -5.55 -2.56 7.59
N ILE A 116 -6.67 -3.30 7.64
CA ILE A 116 -7.99 -2.85 7.19
C ILE A 116 -8.46 -1.67 8.05
N ASP A 117 -8.43 -1.81 9.37
CA ASP A 117 -8.83 -0.75 10.31
C ASP A 117 -8.03 0.54 10.10
N THR A 118 -6.72 0.41 9.88
CA THR A 118 -5.86 1.55 9.56
C THR A 118 -6.30 2.25 8.27
N LEU A 119 -6.70 1.48 7.25
CA LEU A 119 -7.16 2.02 5.97
C LEU A 119 -8.52 2.69 6.12
N ASP A 120 -9.45 2.09 6.85
CA ASP A 120 -10.79 2.63 7.10
C ASP A 120 -10.72 3.95 7.86
N ASN A 121 -9.85 4.06 8.88
CA ASN A 121 -9.61 5.32 9.57
C ASN A 121 -9.08 6.42 8.63
N ARG A 122 -8.20 6.07 7.68
CA ARG A 122 -7.71 7.02 6.66
C ARG A 122 -8.82 7.43 5.70
N LEU A 123 -9.66 6.49 5.26
CA LEU A 123 -10.81 6.78 4.41
C LEU A 123 -11.80 7.71 5.10
N ALA A 124 -12.10 7.48 6.38
CA ALA A 124 -12.96 8.35 7.18
C ALA A 124 -12.37 9.76 7.30
N ASN A 125 -11.06 9.89 7.54
CA ASN A 125 -10.39 11.18 7.60
C ASN A 125 -10.44 11.93 6.26
N LEU A 126 -10.14 11.24 5.15
CA LEU A 126 -10.23 11.83 3.80
C LEU A 126 -11.67 12.23 3.43
N ALA A 127 -12.66 11.43 3.84
CA ALA A 127 -14.07 11.74 3.63
C ALA A 127 -14.49 13.01 4.40
N ALA A 128 -14.01 13.19 5.64
CA ALA A 128 -14.25 14.39 6.43
C ALA A 128 -13.64 15.64 5.75
N GLN A 129 -12.37 15.56 5.33
CA GLN A 129 -11.71 16.65 4.59
C GLN A 129 -12.45 17.00 3.30
N ARG A 130 -12.91 15.98 2.55
CA ARG A 130 -13.72 16.21 1.34
C ARG A 130 -15.02 16.94 1.64
N SER A 131 -15.71 16.56 2.71
CA SER A 131 -16.96 17.21 3.13
C SER A 131 -16.76 18.70 3.42
N GLU A 132 -15.68 19.03 4.14
CA GLU A 132 -15.29 20.41 4.44
C GLU A 132 -15.04 21.21 3.15
N LEU A 133 -14.22 20.69 2.23
CA LEU A 133 -13.94 21.35 0.95
C LEU A 133 -15.19 21.54 0.09
N VAL A 134 -16.11 20.58 0.08
CA VAL A 134 -17.41 20.72 -0.57
C VAL A 134 -18.22 21.84 0.08
N GLY A 135 -18.16 21.97 1.41
CA GLY A 135 -18.72 23.09 2.15
C GLY A 135 -18.15 24.44 1.68
N PHE A 136 -16.82 24.58 1.64
CA PHE A 136 -16.17 25.79 1.15
C PHE A 136 -16.51 26.10 -0.30
N ARG A 137 -16.64 25.09 -1.17
CA ARG A 137 -17.04 25.29 -2.56
C ARG A 137 -18.42 25.92 -2.66
N ARG A 138 -19.40 25.40 -1.91
CA ARG A 138 -20.75 25.98 -1.85
C ARG A 138 -20.77 27.41 -1.34
N GLU A 139 -19.89 27.73 -0.39
CA GLU A 139 -19.74 29.09 0.12
C GLU A 139 -19.24 30.04 -0.96
N VAL A 140 -18.20 29.63 -1.70
CA VAL A 140 -17.66 30.40 -2.82
C VAL A 140 -18.71 30.64 -3.91
N ASP A 141 -19.48 29.62 -4.26
CA ASP A 141 -20.53 29.74 -5.28
C ASP A 141 -21.60 30.75 -4.82
N ARG A 142 -22.03 30.70 -3.56
CA ARG A 142 -22.99 31.67 -2.99
C ARG A 142 -22.47 33.12 -3.06
N LEU A 143 -21.20 33.33 -2.71
CA LEU A 143 -20.59 34.65 -2.73
C LEU A 143 -20.43 35.21 -4.14
N ARG A 144 -20.22 34.35 -5.14
CA ARG A 144 -20.17 34.75 -6.56
C ARG A 144 -21.55 35.11 -7.09
N ASP A 145 -22.54 34.28 -6.80
CA ASP A 145 -23.91 34.49 -7.30
C ASP A 145 -24.60 35.68 -6.61
N GLY A 146 -24.15 36.06 -5.41
CA GLY A 146 -24.65 37.21 -4.66
C GLY A 146 -24.04 38.56 -5.04
N THR A 147 -23.15 38.63 -6.05
CA THR A 147 -22.52 39.89 -6.51
C THR A 147 -23.16 40.51 -7.76
N ASP A 148 -24.30 39.97 -8.23
CA ASP A 148 -24.99 40.42 -9.46
C ASP A 148 -26.24 41.31 -9.21
N GLU A 149 -26.45 41.83 -8.00
CA GLU A 149 -27.49 42.85 -7.68
C GLU A 149 -26.89 44.22 -7.33
#